data_AF-A0AAJ4TWL1-F1
#
_entry.id   AF-A0AAJ4TWL1-F1
#
_cell.length_a   1.000
_cell.length_b   1.000
_cell.length_c   1.000
_cell.angle_alpha   90.00
_cell.angle_beta   90.00
_cell.angle_gamma   90.00
#
_symmetry.space_group_name_H-M   'P 1'
#
loop_
_entity.id
_entity.type
_entity.pdbx_description
1 polymer ?
#
loop_
_entity_poly.entity_id
_entity_poly.type
_entity_poly.pdbx_seq_one_letter_code
_entity_poly.pdbx_strand_id
1 'polypeptide(L)'
;MKLCKFTQDKSSTRKQTRLFICWAAQFALYHHYNIEKFTFKSNNKLFGVYSYDVLVDHPLTKNFQSYYIPQSRYTNFGIQDIKDKTDLTIVSTHPEFGADLLISIIKIFI
;
A
#
# COMPACT_ATOMS: atom_id res chain seq x y z
N MET A 1 -13.99 -12.41 15.96
CA MET A 1 -12.96 -12.75 14.94
C MET A 1 -11.62 -12.27 15.46
N LYS A 2 -10.81 -13.15 16.08
CA LYS A 2 -9.44 -12.81 16.50
C LYS A 2 -8.56 -12.89 15.27
N LEU A 3 -8.04 -11.76 14.80
CA LEU A 3 -6.94 -11.75 13.84
C LEU A 3 -5.77 -12.47 14.51
N CYS A 4 -5.53 -13.73 14.13
CA CYS A 4 -4.33 -14.45 14.53
C CYS A 4 -3.12 -13.56 14.25
N LYS A 5 -2.24 -13.45 15.23
CA LYS A 5 -0.96 -12.73 15.17
C LYS A 5 -0.18 -13.13 13.91
N PHE A 6 -0.39 -12.42 12.80
CA PHE A 6 0.52 -12.43 11.65
C PHE A 6 1.70 -11.48 11.86
N THR A 7 1.75 -10.82 13.02
CA THR A 7 2.80 -9.89 13.41
C THR A 7 3.46 -10.40 14.68
N GLN A 8 4.29 -11.44 14.57
CA GLN A 8 5.51 -11.65 15.37
C GLN A 8 6.05 -13.04 15.08
N ASP A 9 7.06 -13.13 14.21
CA ASP A 9 8.06 -14.17 14.37
C ASP A 9 9.17 -13.59 15.27
N LYS A 10 9.32 -14.16 16.46
CA LYS A 10 10.44 -13.88 17.37
C LYS A 10 11.67 -14.60 16.83
N SER A 11 12.26 -14.10 15.74
CA SER A 11 13.58 -14.55 15.30
C SER A 11 14.47 -13.34 15.00
N SER A 12 15.36 -13.04 15.94
CA SER A 12 16.16 -11.82 16.03
C SER A 12 17.36 -11.74 15.08
N THR A 13 17.31 -12.30 13.87
CA THR A 13 18.48 -12.30 12.95
C THR A 13 18.22 -12.33 11.44
N ARG A 14 16.98 -12.37 10.93
CA ARG A 14 16.71 -12.40 9.47
C ARG A 14 16.03 -11.12 8.99
N LYS A 15 16.64 -10.40 8.03
CA LYS A 15 15.94 -9.33 7.28
C LYS A 15 14.74 -9.96 6.57
N GLN A 16 13.53 -9.69 7.04
CA GLN A 16 12.30 -10.23 6.47
C GLN A 16 11.54 -9.13 5.73
N THR A 17 11.40 -9.28 4.41
CA THR A 17 10.50 -8.46 3.61
C THR A 17 9.07 -8.93 3.85
N ARG A 18 8.16 -7.99 4.17
CA ARG A 18 6.73 -8.27 4.37
C ARG A 18 5.94 -7.62 3.25
N LEU A 19 5.06 -8.40 2.60
CA LEU A 19 4.12 -7.92 1.59
C LEU A 19 2.72 -7.95 2.19
N PHE A 20 2.03 -6.81 2.16
CA PHE A 20 0.65 -6.68 2.58
C PHE A 20 -0.23 -6.39 1.36
N ILE A 21 -1.30 -7.17 1.18
CA ILE A 21 -2.17 -7.06 0.00
C ILE A 21 -3.58 -6.66 0.43
N CYS A 22 -4.16 -5.68 -0.28
CA CYS A 22 -5.53 -5.21 -0.08
C CYS A 22 -5.83 -4.91 1.40
N TRP A 23 -6.76 -5.62 2.04
CA TRP A 23 -7.15 -5.38 3.43
C TRP A 23 -6.00 -5.53 4.44
N ALA A 24 -5.02 -6.41 4.16
CA ALA A 24 -3.83 -6.51 5.00
C ALA A 24 -2.98 -5.23 4.93
N ALA A 25 -2.92 -4.57 3.76
CA ALA A 25 -2.25 -3.28 3.63
C ALA A 25 -3.01 -2.19 4.36
N GLN A 26 -4.35 -2.24 4.32
CA GLN A 26 -5.21 -1.34 5.10
C GLN A 26 -4.94 -1.46 6.60
N PHE A 27 -4.89 -2.69 7.10
CA PHE A 27 -4.57 -2.95 8.49
C PHE A 27 -3.15 -2.49 8.84
N ALA A 28 -2.16 -2.75 7.98
CA ALA A 28 -0.78 -2.33 8.22
C ALA A 28 -0.65 -0.80 8.28
N LEU A 29 -1.28 -0.07 7.37
CA LEU A 29 -1.30 1.40 7.39
C LEU A 29 -1.90 1.96 8.67
N TYR A 30 -3.02 1.39 9.11
CA TYR A 30 -3.64 1.79 10.38
C TYR A 30 -2.79 1.41 11.59
N HIS A 31 -2.36 0.15 11.68
CA HIS A 31 -1.64 -0.38 12.83
C HIS A 31 -0.26 0.25 13.02
N HIS A 32 0.46 0.57 11.93
CA HIS A 32 1.82 1.10 12.00
C HIS A 32 1.88 2.63 11.94
N TYR A 33 0.93 3.28 11.27
CA TYR A 33 0.99 4.74 11.02
C TYR A 33 -0.28 5.50 11.41
N ASN A 34 -1.28 4.82 11.99
CA ASN A 34 -2.57 5.40 12.36
C ASN A 34 -3.27 6.12 11.19
N ILE A 35 -3.10 5.61 9.98
CA ILE A 35 -3.80 6.11 8.79
C ILE A 35 -5.20 5.53 8.76
N GLU A 36 -6.21 6.39 8.86
CA GLU A 36 -7.60 5.97 8.74
C GLU A 36 -8.00 5.79 7.27
N LYS A 37 -8.78 4.73 7.02
CA LYS A 37 -9.43 4.53 5.72
C LYS A 37 -10.74 5.28 5.66
N PHE A 38 -11.08 5.79 4.50
CA PHE A 38 -12.41 6.31 4.21
C PHE A 38 -13.13 5.42 3.20
N THR A 39 -14.46 5.43 3.24
CA THR A 39 -15.30 4.75 2.24
C THR A 39 -15.51 5.68 1.05
N PHE A 40 -15.56 5.14 -0.17
CA PHE A 40 -15.85 5.95 -1.36
C PHE A 40 -17.20 6.68 -1.23
N LYS A 41 -17.23 7.96 -1.63
CA LYS A 41 -18.41 8.84 -1.46
C LYS A 41 -19.68 8.31 -2.14
N SER A 42 -19.54 7.65 -3.28
CA SER A 42 -20.66 7.08 -4.05
C SER A 42 -21.23 5.80 -3.45
N ASN A 43 -20.65 5.28 -2.36
CA ASN A 43 -20.93 3.95 -1.80
C ASN A 43 -20.79 2.79 -2.81
N ASN A 44 -20.21 3.06 -3.97
CA ASN A 44 -19.96 2.09 -5.02
C ASN A 44 -18.64 1.37 -4.76
N LYS A 45 -18.65 0.06 -4.98
CA LYS A 45 -17.45 -0.77 -4.95
C LYS A 45 -16.53 -0.36 -6.10
N LEU A 46 -15.26 -0.13 -5.84
CA LEU A 46 -14.24 -0.13 -6.88
C LEU A 46 -13.99 -1.58 -7.29
N PHE A 47 -14.48 -1.98 -8.46
CA PHE A 47 -14.40 -3.35 -8.95
C PHE A 47 -14.13 -3.38 -10.45
N GLY A 48 -12.92 -3.80 -10.84
CA GLY A 48 -12.48 -3.81 -12.22
C GLY A 48 -10.96 -3.88 -12.32
N VAL A 49 -10.43 -3.68 -13.52
CA VAL A 49 -9.00 -3.59 -13.80
C VAL A 49 -8.69 -2.16 -14.24
N TYR A 50 -7.74 -1.51 -13.57
CA TYR A 50 -7.46 -0.09 -13.75
C TYR A 50 -5.96 0.14 -13.98
N SER A 51 -5.62 1.19 -14.73
CA SER A 51 -4.23 1.57 -15.00
C SER A 51 -3.72 2.47 -13.89
N TYR A 52 -2.59 2.10 -13.28
CA TYR A 52 -1.88 2.91 -12.29
C TYR A 52 -0.55 3.37 -12.87
N ASP A 53 -0.24 4.65 -12.69
CA ASP A 53 1.00 5.26 -13.15
C ASP A 53 2.11 5.08 -12.11
N VAL A 54 3.31 4.78 -12.58
CA VAL A 54 4.51 4.66 -11.75
C VAL A 54 5.08 6.06 -11.52
N LEU A 55 5.15 6.47 -10.26
CA LEU A 55 5.64 7.77 -9.83
C LEU A 55 7.14 7.79 -9.56
N VAL A 56 7.70 6.65 -9.13
CA VAL A 56 9.10 6.52 -8.72
C VAL A 56 9.67 5.24 -9.29
N ASP A 57 10.88 5.31 -9.85
CA ASP A 57 11.58 4.13 -10.34
C ASP A 57 11.93 3.20 -9.16
N HIS A 58 11.56 1.94 -9.29
CA HIS A 58 11.80 0.92 -8.28
C HIS A 58 11.96 -0.44 -8.94
N PRO A 59 12.80 -1.37 -8.42
CA PRO A 59 12.99 -2.69 -9.01
C PRO A 59 11.69 -3.49 -9.24
N LEU A 60 10.66 -3.27 -8.43
CA LEU A 60 9.35 -3.92 -8.58
C LEU A 60 8.54 -3.41 -9.80
N THR A 61 8.80 -2.19 -10.23
CA THR A 61 8.13 -1.51 -11.35
C THR A 61 9.10 -1.21 -12.49
N LYS A 62 10.25 -1.89 -12.51
CA LYS A 62 11.31 -1.65 -13.51
C LYS A 62 10.74 -1.80 -14.93
N ASN A 63 10.98 -0.78 -15.75
CA ASN A 63 10.50 -0.67 -17.14
C ASN A 63 8.98 -0.47 -17.29
N PHE A 64 8.23 -0.24 -16.21
CA PHE A 64 6.83 0.16 -16.28
C PHE A 64 6.70 1.67 -16.10
N GLN A 65 6.09 2.34 -17.08
CA GLN A 65 5.57 3.70 -16.90
C GLN A 65 4.20 3.66 -16.22
N SER A 66 3.40 2.65 -16.55
CA SER A 66 2.13 2.33 -15.92
C SER A 66 1.83 0.84 -16.06
N TYR A 67 0.88 0.33 -15.26
CA TYR A 67 0.44 -1.06 -15.33
C TYR A 67 -1.03 -1.21 -14.94
N TYR A 68 -1.68 -2.25 -15.46
CA TYR A 68 -3.05 -2.60 -15.13
C TYR A 68 -3.11 -3.57 -13.96
N ILE A 69 -3.92 -3.27 -12.95
CA ILE A 69 -4.10 -4.13 -11.77
C ILE A 69 -5.58 -4.25 -11.39
N PRO A 70 -6.06 -5.45 -10.99
CA PRO A 70 -7.41 -5.61 -10.49
C PRO A 70 -7.59 -4.93 -9.13
N GLN A 71 -8.68 -4.18 -9.00
CA GLN A 71 -9.13 -3.58 -7.75
C GLN A 71 -10.49 -4.18 -7.36
N SER A 72 -10.67 -4.44 -6.07
CA SER A 72 -11.92 -4.95 -5.50
C SER A 72 -12.03 -4.48 -4.04
N ARG A 73 -12.45 -3.23 -3.84
CA ARG A 73 -12.51 -2.59 -2.51
C ARG A 73 -13.57 -1.50 -2.41
N TYR A 74 -14.02 -1.24 -1.18
CA TYR A 74 -14.97 -0.16 -0.85
C TYR A 74 -14.30 1.07 -0.21
N THR A 75 -13.04 0.93 0.15
CA THR A 75 -12.33 1.90 1.00
C THR A 75 -11.04 2.34 0.37
N ASN A 76 -10.60 3.53 0.74
CA ASN A 76 -9.39 4.18 0.24
C ASN A 76 -8.68 4.98 1.34
N PHE A 77 -7.53 5.55 1.01
CA PHE A 77 -6.69 6.34 1.90
C PHE A 77 -6.37 7.70 1.30
N GLY A 78 -6.16 8.69 2.17
CA GLY A 78 -5.69 10.01 1.75
C GLY A 78 -4.23 9.90 1.31
N ILE A 79 -3.94 10.24 0.05
CA ILE A 79 -2.53 10.32 -0.42
C ILE A 79 -1.73 11.26 0.47
N GLN A 80 -2.34 12.39 0.86
CA GLN A 80 -1.68 13.38 1.70
C GLN A 80 -1.38 12.83 3.10
N ASP A 81 -2.31 12.09 3.71
CA ASP A 81 -2.05 11.42 4.98
C ASP A 81 -0.88 10.44 4.90
N ILE A 82 -0.77 9.67 3.80
CA ILE A 82 0.36 8.76 3.58
C ILE A 82 1.67 9.55 3.51
N LYS A 83 1.70 10.67 2.77
CA LYS A 83 2.89 11.51 2.63
C LYS A 83 3.32 12.17 3.95
N ASP A 84 2.35 12.62 4.75
CA ASP A 84 2.64 13.43 5.94
C ASP A 84 2.91 12.59 7.19
N LYS A 85 2.35 11.39 7.28
CA LYS A 85 2.35 10.58 8.51
C LYS A 85 3.14 9.29 8.39
N THR A 86 3.73 9.00 7.22
CA THR A 86 4.48 7.75 6.99
C THR A 86 5.85 8.02 6.39
N ASP A 87 6.74 7.05 6.53
CA ASP A 87 8.04 6.97 5.84
C ASP A 87 7.95 6.17 4.52
N LEU A 88 6.72 5.92 4.03
CA LEU A 88 6.49 5.11 2.85
C LEU A 88 6.60 5.94 1.56
N THR A 89 7.29 5.39 0.58
CA THR A 89 7.29 5.90 -0.79
C THR A 89 6.09 5.37 -1.55
N ILE A 90 5.31 6.27 -2.15
CA ILE A 90 4.25 5.93 -3.10
C ILE A 90 4.91 5.66 -4.46
N VAL A 91 4.99 4.39 -4.83
CA VAL A 91 5.62 3.95 -6.09
C VAL A 91 4.66 4.08 -7.26
N SER A 92 3.37 3.84 -7.04
CA SER A 92 2.35 3.95 -8.07
C SER A 92 1.02 4.50 -7.56
N THR A 93 0.30 5.21 -8.44
CA THR A 93 -0.97 5.85 -8.10
C THR A 93 -1.95 5.88 -9.27
N HIS A 94 -3.23 6.04 -8.95
CA HIS A 94 -4.28 6.39 -9.89
C HIS A 94 -4.86 7.74 -9.46
N PRO A 95 -5.08 8.70 -10.39
CA PRO A 95 -5.58 10.04 -10.07
C PRO A 95 -6.86 10.02 -9.22
N GLU A 96 -7.79 9.13 -9.56
CA GLU A 96 -9.06 8.97 -8.83
C GLU A 96 -8.99 8.01 -7.62
N PHE A 97 -8.19 6.93 -7.69
CA PHE A 97 -8.26 5.83 -6.74
C PHE A 97 -7.12 5.78 -5.73
N GLY A 98 -6.19 6.73 -5.77
CA GLY A 98 -5.15 6.85 -4.76
C GLY A 98 -3.93 5.97 -5.02
N ALA A 99 -3.20 5.63 -3.96
CA ALA A 99 -2.01 4.80 -4.04
C ALA A 99 -2.34 3.31 -4.27
N ASP A 100 -1.49 2.61 -5.03
CA ASP A 100 -1.55 1.15 -5.20
C ASP A 100 -0.34 0.46 -4.56
N LEU A 101 0.88 0.86 -4.95
CA LEU A 101 2.11 0.31 -4.39
C LEU A 101 2.79 1.32 -3.45
N LEU A 102 2.98 0.87 -2.20
CA LEU A 102 3.72 1.58 -1.16
C LEU A 102 4.93 0.73 -0.74
N ILE A 103 6.08 1.37 -0.55
CA ILE A 103 7.29 0.71 -0.05
C ILE A 103 7.87 1.50 1.12
N SER A 104 8.32 0.81 2.16
CA SER A 104 9.23 1.42 3.13
C SER A 104 10.62 1.37 2.52
N ILE A 105 11.32 2.50 2.47
CA ILE A 105 12.71 2.52 2.01
C ILE A 105 13.53 1.76 3.04
N ILE A 106 13.90 0.52 2.72
CA ILE A 106 15.06 -0.09 3.35
C ILE A 106 16.24 0.77 2.89
N LYS A 107 16.80 1.59 3.79
CA LYS A 107 18.16 2.10 3.62
C LYS A 107 19.03 0.87 3.45
N ILE A 108 19.32 0.52 2.20
CA ILE A 108 20.41 -0.40 1.89
C ILE A 108 21.64 0.39 2.33
N PHE A 109 22.07 0.15 3.57
CA PHE A 109 23.44 0.47 3.96
C PHE A 109 24.32 -0.32 2.99
N ILE A 110 24.91 0.40 2.04
CA ILE A 110 26.00 -0.07 1.19
C ILE A 110 27.21 -0.28 2.09
#